data_AF-A0A838JSK4-F1
#
_entry.id   AF-A0A838JSK4-F1
#
_cell.length_a   1.000
_cell.length_b   1.000
_cell.length_c   1.000
_cell.angle_alpha   90.00
_cell.angle_beta   90.00
_cell.angle_gamma   90.00
#
_symmetry.space_group_name_H-M   'P 1'
#
loop_
_entity.id
_entity.type
_entity.pdbx_description
1 polymer ?
#
loop_
_entity_poly.entity_id
_entity_poly.type
_entity_poly.pdbx_seq_one_letter_code
_entity_poly.pdbx_strand_id
1 'polypeptide(L)'
;MSAILLAALAGAGFSAASLLALLGGELGARGRSLSAAFAAGILLALAFVDLFPEGLELAGESAVAGFIGGFAFMFMTEAFTRAHTHHMPEEEHVHK
;
A
#
# COMPACT_ATOMS: atom_id res chain seq x y z
N MET A 1 5.04 17.01 19.33
CA MET A 1 3.80 17.70 18.90
C MET A 1 3.59 17.61 17.40
N SER A 2 4.59 17.93 16.57
CA SER A 2 4.47 17.95 15.11
C SER A 2 4.18 16.58 14.47
N ALA A 3 4.81 15.49 14.92
CA ALA A 3 4.57 14.15 14.37
C ALA A 3 3.12 13.67 14.55
N ILE A 4 2.48 14.01 15.68
CA ILE A 4 1.07 13.69 15.94
C ILE A 4 0.17 14.45 14.98
N LEU A 5 0.46 15.73 14.72
CA LEU A 5 -0.29 16.55 13.76
C LEU A 5 -0.15 16.03 12.33
N LEU A 6 1.05 15.62 11.92
CA LEU A 6 1.30 15.03 10.61
C LEU A 6 0.59 13.68 10.45
N ALA A 7 0.64 12.82 11.48
CA ALA A 7 -0.10 11.57 11.50
C ALA A 7 -1.62 11.79 11.44
N ALA A 8 -2.14 12.78 12.18
CA ALA A 8 -3.55 13.14 12.14
C ALA A 8 -3.98 13.66 10.77
N LEU A 9 -3.14 14.48 10.12
CA LEU A 9 -3.39 15.00 8.78
C LEU A 9 -3.39 13.87 7.74
N ALA A 10 -2.42 12.95 7.80
CA ALA A 10 -2.38 11.77 6.94
C ALA A 10 -3.63 10.89 7.14
N GLY A 11 -4.02 10.65 8.40
CA GLY A 11 -5.23 9.89 8.73
C GLY A 11 -6.51 10.55 8.24
N ALA A 12 -6.63 11.88 8.36
CA ALA A 12 -7.75 12.64 7.83
C ALA A 12 -7.82 12.56 6.30
N GLY A 13 -6.68 12.67 5.61
CA GLY A 13 -6.59 12.54 4.15
C GLY A 13 -7.02 11.16 3.67
N PHE A 14 -6.53 10.10 4.33
CA PHE A 14 -6.94 8.72 4.02
C PHE A 14 -8.44 8.50 4.24
N SER A 15 -8.97 9.00 5.35
CA SER A 15 -10.40 8.88 5.69
C SER A 15 -11.27 9.64 4.69
N ALA A 16 -10.87 10.85 4.28
CA ALA A 16 -11.57 11.62 3.27
C ALA A 16 -11.58 10.92 1.91
N ALA A 17 -10.43 10.38 1.47
CA ALA A 17 -10.34 9.61 0.24
C ALA A 17 -11.22 8.35 0.28
N SER A 18 -11.27 7.66 1.42
CA SER A 18 -12.14 6.50 1.63
C SER A 18 -13.63 6.87 1.58
N LEU A 19 -14.04 7.95 2.24
CA LEU A 19 -15.42 8.46 2.20
C LEU A 19 -15.84 8.87 0.79
N LEU A 20 -14.96 9.55 0.04
CA LEU A 20 -15.22 9.92 -1.35
C LEU A 20 -15.45 8.68 -2.23
N ALA A 21 -14.66 7.62 -2.03
CA ALA A 21 -14.87 6.35 -2.73
C ALA A 21 -16.23 5.71 -2.37
N LEU A 22 -16.65 5.77 -1.10
CA LEU A 22 -17.95 5.24 -0.65
C LEU A 22 -19.16 6.03 -1.18
N LEU A 23 -19.01 7.35 -1.39
CA LEU A 23 -20.07 8.22 -1.91
C LEU A 23 -20.27 8.13 -3.44
N GLY A 24 -19.68 7.11 -4.09
CA GLY A 24 -19.80 6.88 -5.53
C GLY A 24 -18.65 7.45 -6.36
N GLY A 25 -17.54 7.85 -5.73
CA GLY A 25 -16.30 8.22 -6.40
C GLY A 25 -15.61 6.99 -6.98
N GLU A 26 -16.10 6.45 -8.10
CA GLU A 26 -15.50 5.31 -8.77
C GLU A 26 -14.45 5.77 -9.80
N LEU A 27 -13.19 5.40 -9.54
CA LEU A 27 -12.15 5.46 -10.56
C LEU A 27 -12.32 4.25 -11.48
N GLY A 28 -12.35 4.49 -12.80
CA GLY A 28 -12.27 3.41 -13.78
C GLY A 28 -11.00 2.56 -13.60
N ALA A 29 -10.96 1.37 -14.20
CA ALA A 29 -9.87 0.40 -14.00
C ALA A 29 -8.47 1.00 -14.17
N ARG A 30 -8.28 1.87 -15.18
CA ARG A 30 -7.01 2.59 -15.42
C ARG A 30 -6.66 3.58 -14.30
N GLY A 31 -7.64 4.27 -13.75
CA GLY A 31 -7.44 5.21 -12.64
C GLY A 31 -6.99 4.47 -11.38
N ARG A 32 -7.67 3.35 -11.06
CA ARG A 32 -7.29 2.47 -9.94
C ARG A 32 -5.88 1.92 -10.08
N SER A 33 -5.51 1.40 -11.26
CA SER A 33 -4.18 0.84 -11.48
C SER A 33 -3.08 1.90 -11.38
N LEU A 34 -3.32 3.10 -11.92
CA LEU A 34 -2.37 4.21 -11.82
C LEU A 34 -2.22 4.70 -10.38
N SER A 35 -3.31 4.86 -9.63
CA SER A 35 -3.26 5.24 -8.22
C SER A 35 -2.53 4.20 -7.37
N ALA A 36 -2.78 2.91 -7.61
CA ALA A 36 -2.08 1.83 -6.92
C ALA A 36 -0.57 1.82 -7.24
N ALA A 37 -0.20 1.94 -8.53
CA ALA A 37 1.20 2.02 -8.94
C ALA A 37 1.90 3.25 -8.35
N PHE A 38 1.22 4.39 -8.31
CA PHE A 38 1.73 5.62 -7.71
C PHE A 38 1.97 5.47 -6.21
N ALA A 39 0.99 4.94 -5.47
CA ALA A 39 1.13 4.68 -4.03
C ALA A 39 2.27 3.67 -3.75
N ALA A 40 2.35 2.59 -4.53
CA ALA A 40 3.42 1.61 -4.42
C ALA A 40 4.80 2.24 -4.65
N GLY A 41 4.92 3.14 -5.64
CA GLY A 41 6.15 3.89 -5.90
C GLY A 41 6.56 4.78 -4.73
N ILE A 42 5.63 5.52 -4.12
CA ILE A 42 5.90 6.35 -2.94
C ILE A 42 6.36 5.49 -1.76
N LEU A 43 5.65 4.39 -1.47
CA LEU A 43 6.01 3.50 -0.36
C LEU A 43 7.38 2.86 -0.57
N LEU A 44 7.71 2.48 -1.80
CA LEU A 44 9.02 1.94 -2.14
C LEU A 44 10.13 2.98 -1.95
N ALA A 45 9.90 4.22 -2.37
CA ALA A 45 10.83 5.31 -2.17
C ALA A 45 11.03 5.61 -0.67
N LEU A 46 9.96 5.74 0.11
CA LEU A 46 10.04 5.94 1.55
C LEU A 46 10.80 4.80 2.24
N ALA A 47 10.55 3.56 1.84
CA ALA A 47 11.22 2.40 2.41
C ALA A 47 12.74 2.43 2.17
N PHE A 48 13.20 2.67 0.94
CA PHE A 48 14.62 2.52 0.58
C PHE A 48 15.44 3.81 0.62
N VAL A 49 14.82 4.98 0.51
CA VAL A 49 15.52 6.28 0.52
C VAL A 49 15.57 6.87 1.91
N ASP A 50 14.61 6.54 2.78
CA ASP A 50 14.44 7.17 4.09
C ASP A 50 14.54 6.14 5.22
N LEU A 51 13.52 5.29 5.39
CA LEU A 51 13.36 4.38 6.53
C LEU A 51 14.49 3.34 6.67
N PHE A 52 14.90 2.71 5.57
CA PHE A 52 15.93 1.67 5.62
C PHE A 52 17.33 2.24 5.88
N PRO A 53 17.79 3.29 5.18
CA PRO A 53 19.05 3.97 5.52
C PRO A 53 19.06 4.49 6.97
N GLU A 54 18.01 5.18 7.42
CA GLU A 54 17.91 5.69 8.80
C GLU A 54 17.95 4.54 9.82
N GLY A 55 17.27 3.43 9.52
CA GLY A 55 17.30 2.22 10.34
C GLY A 55 18.72 1.64 10.46
N LEU A 56 19.47 1.59 9.36
CA LEU A 56 20.87 1.13 9.38
C LEU A 56 21.77 2.07 10.20
N GLU A 57 21.55 3.37 10.16
CA GLU A 57 22.30 4.35 10.96
C GLU A 57 22.03 4.18 12.46
N LEU A 58 20.78 3.91 12.85
CA LEU A 58 20.36 3.80 14.25
C LEU A 58 20.64 2.42 14.87
N ALA A 59 20.47 1.35 14.10
CA ALA A 59 20.44 -0.02 14.60
C ALA A 59 21.45 -0.96 13.91
N GLY A 60 22.21 -0.47 12.92
CA GLY A 60 23.22 -1.23 12.21
C GLY A 60 22.65 -2.48 11.55
N GLU A 61 23.37 -3.61 11.65
CA GLU A 61 22.98 -4.88 11.02
C GLU A 61 21.62 -5.41 11.52
N SER A 62 21.21 -5.08 12.76
CA SER A 62 19.91 -5.50 13.29
C SER A 62 18.72 -4.91 12.54
N ALA A 63 18.89 -3.76 11.88
CA ALA A 63 17.87 -3.17 11.02
C ALA A 63 17.56 -4.04 9.79
N VAL A 64 18.54 -4.81 9.29
CA VAL A 64 18.34 -5.77 8.18
C VAL A 64 17.39 -6.88 8.60
N ALA A 65 17.58 -7.43 9.80
CA ALA A 65 16.68 -8.43 10.37
C ALA A 65 15.27 -7.85 10.57
N GLY A 66 15.16 -6.60 11.05
CA GLY A 66 13.89 -5.89 11.16
C GLY A 66 13.20 -5.68 9.81
N PHE A 67 13.94 -5.29 8.77
CA PHE A 67 13.42 -5.08 7.42
C PHE A 67 12.91 -6.39 6.79
N ILE A 68 13.72 -7.45 6.83
CA ILE A 68 13.34 -8.78 6.34
C ILE A 68 12.16 -9.33 7.15
N GLY A 69 12.17 -9.17 8.47
CA GLY A 69 11.10 -9.59 9.35
C GLY A 69 9.78 -8.87 9.06
N GLY A 70 9.82 -7.56 8.85
CA GLY A 70 8.66 -6.75 8.46
C GLY A 70 8.11 -7.15 7.10
N PHE A 71 8.97 -7.37 6.10
CA PHE A 71 8.57 -7.89 4.80
C PHE A 71 7.92 -9.27 4.90
N ALA A 72 8.56 -10.20 5.62
CA ALA A 72 8.04 -11.55 5.81
C ALA A 72 6.68 -11.53 6.53
N PHE A 73 6.52 -10.66 7.53
CA PHE A 73 5.24 -10.47 8.22
C PHE A 73 4.16 -9.95 7.28
N MET A 74 4.43 -8.89 6.51
CA MET A 74 3.49 -8.37 5.50
C MET A 74 3.12 -9.45 4.46
N PHE A 75 4.10 -10.14 3.90
CA PHE A 75 3.88 -11.23 2.96
C PHE A 75 3.01 -12.34 3.56
N MET A 76 3.26 -12.69 4.83
CA MET A 76 2.47 -13.67 5.56
C MET A 76 1.01 -13.22 5.73
N THR A 77 0.77 -11.95 6.03
CA THR A 77 -0.60 -11.40 6.12
C THR A 77 -1.33 -11.50 4.78
N GLU A 78 -0.64 -11.26 3.66
CA GLU A 78 -1.19 -11.42 2.32
C GLU A 78 -1.48 -12.90 2.01
N ALA A 79 -0.51 -13.77 2.24
CA ALA A 79 -0.58 -15.20 1.96
C ALA A 79 -1.70 -15.91 2.73
N PHE A 80 -1.89 -15.58 4.01
CA PHE A 80 -2.98 -16.14 4.82
C PHE A 80 -4.35 -15.54 4.48
N THR A 81 -4.42 -14.25 4.16
CA THR A 81 -5.71 -13.58 3.92
C THR A 81 -6.24 -13.85 2.51
N ARG A 82 -5.40 -14.30 1.56
CA ARG A 82 -5.82 -14.59 0.16
C ARG A 82 -6.64 -13.43 -0.42
N ALA A 83 -6.24 -12.19 -0.17
CA ALA A 83 -6.97 -10.98 -0.55
C ALA A 83 -6.89 -10.63 -2.05
N HIS A 84 -6.72 -11.63 -2.92
CA HIS A 84 -6.97 -11.49 -4.35
C HIS A 84 -8.36 -12.04 -4.66
N THR A 85 -9.31 -11.13 -4.84
CA THR A 85 -10.53 -11.37 -5.60
C THR A 85 -10.18 -12.15 -6.87
N HIS A 86 -10.71 -13.36 -7.00
CA HIS A 86 -10.66 -14.11 -8.25
C HIS A 86 -11.20 -13.22 -9.38
N HIS A 87 -10.33 -12.68 -10.24
CA HIS A 87 -10.73 -12.35 -11.59
C HIS A 87 -11.00 -13.69 -12.29
N MET A 88 -12.24 -14.16 -12.23
CA MET A 88 -12.71 -15.12 -13.23
C MET A 88 -12.69 -14.38 -14.57
N PRO A 89 -12.01 -14.90 -15.60
CA PRO A 89 -12.23 -14.39 -16.94
C PRO A 89 -13.69 -14.69 -17.27
N GLU A 90 -14.51 -13.66 -17.43
CA GLU A 90 -15.80 -13.82 -18.08
C GLU A 90 -15.51 -14.43 -19.46
N GLU A 91 -15.93 -15.68 -19.61
CA GLU A 91 -15.93 -16.39 -20.88
C GLU A 91 -16.69 -15.55 -21.90
N GLU A 92 -15.92 -15.04 -22.86
CA GLU A 92 -16.26 -14.85 -24.26
C GLU A 92 -17.63 -15.44 -24.67
N HIS A 93 -18.71 -14.69 -24.44
CA HIS A 93 -19.97 -14.88 -25.14
C HIS A 93 -19.88 -14.15 -26.48
N VAL A 94 -19.22 -14.79 -27.44
CA VAL A 94 -19.40 -14.53 -28.87
C VAL A 94 -20.85 -14.86 -29.21
N HIS A 95 -21.70 -13.83 -29.22
CA HIS A 95 -23.00 -13.92 -29.86
C HIS A 95 -22.82 -13.68 -31.36
N LYS A 96 -23.14 -14.73 -32.12
CA LYS A 96 -23.29 -14.79 -33.58
C LYS A 96 -24.42 -13.90 -34.07
#